data_AF-A0A1S1HLT5-F1
#
_entry.id   AF-A0A1S1HLT5-F1
#
_cell.length_a   1.000
_cell.length_b   1.000
_cell.length_c   1.000
_cell.angle_alpha   90.00
_cell.angle_beta   90.00
_cell.angle_gamma   90.00
#
_symmetry.space_group_name_H-M   'P 1'
#
loop_
_entity.id
_entity.type
_entity.pdbx_description
1 polymer ?
#
loop_
_entity_poly.entity_id
_entity_poly.type
_entity_poly.pdbx_seq_one_letter_code
_entity_poly.pdbx_strand_id
1 'polypeptide(L)'
;MRQGIHIFLISKFGEVMNIETISSILKKNAWCNMEICGFHKNDLIVKGCLEITDQDYFIELKFGNATYINAPLSWTIDTTDSCIFTVTDKSTISKELPEFQKYFHLGGLYLFSFLAEFFSSKEWVYIVADSVEYKMIK
;
A
#
# COMPACT_ATOMS: atom_id res chain seq x y z
N MET A 1 4.57 32.12 7.66
CA MET A 1 4.32 31.80 6.24
C MET A 1 3.72 30.40 6.20
N ARG A 2 2.39 30.26 6.07
CA ARG A 2 1.69 28.96 6.15
C ARG A 2 1.67 28.34 4.76
N GLN A 3 2.46 27.30 4.51
CA GLN A 3 2.36 26.54 3.25
C GLN A 3 1.16 25.61 3.31
N GLY A 4 0.35 25.65 2.25
CA GLY A 4 -0.88 24.89 2.11
C GLY A 4 -0.65 23.38 2.16
N ILE A 5 -1.54 22.71 2.87
CA ILE A 5 -1.69 21.26 2.84
C ILE A 5 -2.46 20.94 1.55
N HIS A 6 -1.78 20.35 0.57
CA HIS A 6 -2.44 19.76 -0.60
C HIS A 6 -2.91 18.36 -0.22
N ILE A 7 -4.15 18.26 0.26
CA ILE A 7 -4.89 17.00 0.33
C ILE A 7 -5.60 16.84 -1.02
N PHE A 8 -5.23 15.85 -1.82
CA PHE A 8 -6.00 15.46 -2.99
C PHE A 8 -7.07 14.46 -2.55
N LEU A 9 -8.30 14.97 -2.36
CA LEU A 9 -9.51 14.16 -2.26
C LEU A 9 -10.13 14.08 -3.65
N ILE A 10 -10.20 12.88 -4.23
CA ILE A 10 -11.12 12.62 -5.33
C ILE A 10 -11.89 11.34 -5.00
N SER A 11 -13.22 11.46 -5.06
CA SER A 11 -14.16 10.38 -4.79
C SER A 11 -15.10 10.21 -5.99
N LYS A 12 -15.49 8.94 -6.17
CA LYS A 12 -16.68 8.40 -6.85
C LYS A 12 -16.62 8.16 -8.36
N PHE A 13 -16.72 6.86 -8.65
CA PHE A 13 -17.02 6.19 -9.92
C PHE A 13 -15.90 6.19 -10.98
N GLY A 14 -15.11 5.11 -11.00
CA GLY A 14 -14.36 4.68 -12.18
C GLY A 14 -12.93 5.20 -12.35
N GLU A 15 -12.34 5.83 -11.33
CA GLU A 15 -10.93 6.20 -11.36
C GLU A 15 -10.06 5.00 -11.03
N VAL A 16 -9.12 4.71 -11.93
CA VAL A 16 -7.93 3.92 -11.64
C VAL A 16 -7.37 4.41 -10.32
N MET A 17 -7.51 3.57 -9.31
CA MET A 17 -6.99 3.76 -7.98
C MET A 17 -5.58 4.33 -8.07
N ASN A 18 -5.20 5.29 -7.19
CA ASN A 18 -3.94 6.06 -7.22
C ASN A 18 -2.63 5.24 -7.22
N ILE A 19 -2.69 3.92 -7.41
CA ILE A 19 -1.62 2.94 -7.52
C ILE A 19 -0.57 3.32 -8.55
N GLU A 20 -0.96 3.78 -9.75
CA GLU A 20 0.03 4.18 -10.76
C GLU A 20 0.84 5.39 -10.30
N THR A 21 0.18 6.36 -9.67
CA THR A 21 0.83 7.54 -9.10
C THR A 21 1.73 7.16 -7.92
N ILE A 22 1.24 6.32 -7.00
CA ILE A 22 2.02 5.81 -5.87
C ILE A 22 3.24 5.04 -6.39
N SER A 23 3.05 4.14 -7.35
CA SER A 23 4.15 3.41 -8.00
C SER A 23 5.15 4.35 -8.65
N SER A 24 4.69 5.38 -9.36
CA SER A 24 5.57 6.40 -9.96
C SER A 24 6.37 7.16 -8.91
N ILE A 25 5.77 7.50 -7.77
CA ILE A 25 6.47 8.15 -6.65
C ILE A 25 7.55 7.22 -6.08
N LEU A 26 7.21 5.96 -5.79
CA LEU A 26 8.15 4.98 -5.25
C LEU A 26 9.33 4.74 -6.21
N LYS A 27 9.05 4.67 -7.52
CA LYS A 27 10.05 4.48 -8.59
C LYS A 27 11.00 5.65 -8.83
N LYS A 28 10.84 6.78 -8.14
CA LYS A 28 11.84 7.87 -8.18
C LYS A 28 13.17 7.49 -7.53
N ASN A 29 13.16 6.43 -6.72
CA ASN A 29 14.33 5.89 -6.07
C ASN A 29 14.52 4.43 -6.54
N ALA A 30 15.68 3.84 -6.29
CA ALA A 30 15.97 2.44 -6.65
C ALA A 30 15.46 1.44 -5.59
N TRP A 31 15.22 1.91 -4.37
CA TRP A 31 14.60 1.15 -3.29
C TRP A 31 13.70 2.06 -2.46
N CYS A 32 12.76 1.45 -1.76
CA CYS A 32 11.95 2.11 -0.75
C CYS A 32 11.71 1.16 0.42
N ASN A 33 12.00 1.62 1.63
CA ASN A 33 11.61 0.92 2.84
C ASN A 33 10.20 1.35 3.24
N MET A 34 9.36 0.39 3.62
CA MET A 34 7.98 0.59 4.04
C MET A 34 7.82 0.08 5.46
N GLU A 35 7.03 0.77 6.27
CA GLU A 35 6.81 0.42 7.68
C GLU A 35 5.36 0.68 8.09
N ILE A 36 4.78 -0.25 8.86
CA ILE A 36 3.48 -0.07 9.51
C ILE A 36 3.68 0.85 10.72
N CYS A 37 3.18 2.09 10.63
CA CYS A 37 3.34 3.09 11.69
C CYS A 37 2.11 3.24 12.59
N GLY A 38 0.98 2.61 12.23
CA GLY A 38 -0.22 2.68 13.08
C GLY A 38 -1.42 1.94 12.52
N PHE A 39 -2.31 1.56 13.43
CA PHE A 39 -3.60 0.97 13.11
C PHE A 39 -4.66 1.55 14.06
N HIS A 40 -5.58 2.36 13.54
CA HIS A 40 -6.59 3.02 14.36
C HIS A 40 -7.94 3.08 13.66
N LYS A 41 -9.02 2.66 14.33
CA LYS A 41 -10.38 2.61 13.77
C LYS A 41 -10.44 1.87 12.43
N ASN A 42 -9.69 0.76 12.33
CA ASN A 42 -9.49 -0.04 11.12
C ASN A 42 -8.71 0.65 9.99
N ASP A 43 -8.23 1.89 10.17
CA ASP A 43 -7.33 2.50 9.19
C ASP A 43 -5.90 2.04 9.49
N LEU A 44 -5.24 1.46 8.49
CA LEU A 44 -3.83 1.08 8.54
C LEU A 44 -2.98 2.18 7.92
N ILE A 45 -1.95 2.62 8.65
CA ILE A 45 -0.99 3.61 8.20
C ILE A 45 0.34 2.92 7.91
N VAL A 46 0.79 3.02 6.67
CA VAL A 46 2.10 2.56 6.22
C VAL A 46 2.89 3.75 5.70
N LYS A 47 4.15 3.91 6.09
CA LYS A 47 5.00 5.00 5.60
C LYS A 47 6.18 4.47 4.84
N GLY A 48 6.63 5.23 3.84
CA GLY A 48 7.79 4.93 3.02
C GLY A 48 8.94 5.90 3.28
N CYS A 49 10.15 5.37 3.45
CA CYS A 49 11.40 6.12 3.59
C CYS A 49 12.51 5.51 2.70
N LEU A 50 13.58 6.27 2.45
CA LEU A 50 14.73 5.76 1.69
C LEU A 50 15.65 4.91 2.55
N GLU A 51 15.81 5.29 3.82
CA GLU A 51 16.64 4.58 4.79
C GLU A 51 15.86 4.41 6.10
N ILE A 52 15.87 3.19 6.64
CA ILE A 52 15.14 2.85 7.88
C ILE A 52 15.73 3.59 9.09
N THR A 53 17.02 3.92 9.06
CA THR A 53 17.74 4.54 10.18
C THR A 53 17.27 5.96 10.48
N ASP A 54 16.84 6.69 9.45
CA ASP A 54 16.65 8.13 9.55
C ASP A 54 15.18 8.51 9.74
N GLN A 55 14.25 7.56 9.54
CA GLN A 55 12.79 7.76 9.62
C GLN A 55 12.30 9.00 8.84
N ASP A 56 13.05 9.44 7.83
CA ASP A 56 12.70 10.54 6.94
C ASP A 56 11.70 10.02 5.91
N TYR A 57 10.47 9.79 6.40
CA TYR A 57 9.39 9.30 5.56
C TYR A 57 9.04 10.37 4.54
N PHE A 58 8.98 10.00 3.26
CA PHE A 58 8.59 10.90 2.18
C PHE A 58 7.15 10.64 1.70
N ILE A 59 6.58 9.49 2.04
CA ILE A 59 5.21 9.10 1.68
C ILE A 59 4.52 8.40 2.84
N GLU A 60 3.24 8.71 3.03
CA GLU A 60 2.31 7.99 3.90
C GLU A 60 1.21 7.40 3.04
N LEU A 61 0.94 6.11 3.23
CA LEU A 61 -0.18 5.38 2.67
C LEU A 61 -1.18 5.08 3.79
N LYS A 62 -2.44 5.41 3.55
CA LYS A 62 -3.54 5.11 4.45
C LYS A 62 -4.46 4.12 3.76
N PHE A 63 -4.57 2.92 4.31
CA PHE A 63 -5.53 1.91 3.87
C PHE A 63 -6.79 2.01 4.72
N GLY A 64 -7.91 2.38 4.10
CA GLY A 64 -9.17 2.62 4.78
C GLY A 64 -9.91 1.33 5.09
N ASN A 65 -10.33 1.15 6.34
CA ASN A 65 -11.04 -0.06 6.80
C ASN A 65 -10.32 -1.36 6.40
N ALA A 66 -9.04 -1.48 6.75
CA ALA A 66 -8.26 -2.68 6.51
C ALA A 66 -8.78 -3.87 7.34
N THR A 67 -9.07 -4.98 6.66
CA THR A 67 -9.68 -6.19 7.23
C THR A 67 -8.72 -7.37 7.31
N TYR A 68 -7.64 -7.35 6.54
CA TYR A 68 -6.61 -8.39 6.56
C TYR A 68 -5.24 -7.80 6.23
N ILE A 69 -4.20 -8.24 6.93
CA ILE A 69 -2.82 -7.79 6.75
C ILE A 69 -1.92 -9.04 6.81
N ASN A 70 -1.21 -9.31 5.73
CA ASN A 70 -0.14 -10.30 5.66
C ASN A 70 1.13 -9.59 5.18
N ALA A 71 1.79 -8.93 6.12
CA ALA A 71 3.01 -8.19 5.90
C ALA A 71 3.87 -8.25 7.18
N PRO A 72 5.21 -8.22 7.07
CA PRO A 72 6.06 -7.88 8.21
C PRO A 72 5.79 -6.43 8.66
N LEU A 73 6.23 -6.07 9.86
CA LEU A 73 6.11 -4.70 10.36
C LEU A 73 6.83 -3.69 9.46
N SER A 74 7.93 -4.10 8.83
CA SER A 74 8.68 -3.32 7.85
C SER A 74 9.17 -4.23 6.72
N TRP A 75 9.23 -3.70 5.50
CA TRP A 75 9.78 -4.39 4.33
C TRP A 75 10.45 -3.41 3.37
N THR A 76 11.36 -3.92 2.54
CA THR A 76 11.99 -3.14 1.47
C THR A 76 11.32 -3.50 0.15
N ILE A 77 11.18 -2.53 -0.75
CA ILE A 77 10.74 -2.72 -2.12
C ILE A 77 11.92 -2.38 -3.03
N ASP A 78 12.30 -3.31 -3.91
CA ASP A 78 13.13 -3.00 -5.07
C ASP A 78 12.24 -2.33 -6.13
N THR A 79 12.40 -1.03 -6.28
CA THR A 79 11.53 -0.22 -7.15
C THR A 79 11.97 -0.26 -8.61
N THR A 80 13.08 -0.95 -8.93
CA THR A 80 13.53 -1.15 -10.31
C THR A 80 12.67 -2.16 -11.07
N ASP A 81 11.90 -2.99 -10.36
CA ASP A 81 10.98 -3.94 -10.97
C ASP A 81 9.87 -3.27 -11.79
N SER A 82 9.43 -3.96 -12.84
CA SER A 82 8.34 -3.47 -13.69
C SER A 82 7.03 -3.34 -12.91
N CYS A 83 6.77 -4.25 -11.96
CA CYS A 83 5.56 -4.32 -11.17
C CYS A 83 5.87 -4.46 -9.67
N ILE A 84 5.60 -3.39 -8.90
CA ILE A 84 5.94 -3.31 -7.46
C ILE A 84 4.73 -3.16 -6.57
N PHE A 85 3.61 -2.67 -7.11
CA PHE A 85 2.38 -2.44 -6.38
C PHE A 85 1.20 -2.80 -7.30
N THR A 86 0.39 -3.75 -6.88
CA THR A 86 -0.81 -4.19 -7.60
C THR A 86 -2.05 -4.04 -6.75
N VAL A 87 -3.19 -3.95 -7.43
CA VAL A 87 -4.50 -4.04 -6.78
C VAL A 87 -5.40 -5.01 -7.52
N THR A 88 -6.11 -5.83 -6.74
CA THR A 88 -7.15 -6.73 -7.24
C THR A 88 -8.48 -6.37 -6.60
N ASP A 89 -9.50 -6.13 -7.41
CA ASP A 89 -10.87 -5.90 -6.95
C ASP A 89 -11.52 -7.22 -6.54
N LYS A 90 -12.14 -7.27 -5.36
CA LYS A 90 -12.84 -8.46 -4.85
C LYS A 90 -13.85 -9.02 -5.85
N SER A 91 -14.52 -8.17 -6.62
CA SER A 91 -15.51 -8.56 -7.62
C SER A 91 -14.92 -9.36 -8.79
N THR A 92 -13.60 -9.29 -9.02
CA THR A 92 -12.93 -10.06 -10.08
C THR A 92 -12.51 -11.46 -9.65
N ILE A 93 -12.64 -11.81 -8.35
CA ILE A 93 -12.26 -13.11 -7.81
C ILE A 93 -13.52 -13.93 -7.52
N SER A 94 -13.58 -15.16 -8.04
CA SER A 94 -14.67 -16.08 -7.72
C SER A 94 -14.68 -16.45 -6.23
N LYS A 95 -15.86 -16.46 -5.61
CA LYS A 95 -16.06 -16.80 -4.19
C LYS A 95 -15.67 -18.24 -3.84
N GLU A 96 -15.60 -19.10 -4.84
CA GLU A 96 -15.26 -20.53 -4.71
C GLU A 96 -13.74 -20.76 -4.66
N LEU A 97 -12.95 -19.75 -5.03
CA LEU A 97 -11.49 -19.87 -5.04
C LEU A 97 -10.90 -19.75 -3.63
N PRO A 98 -9.85 -20.53 -3.29
CA PRO A 98 -9.16 -20.43 -2.02
C PRO A 98 -8.66 -19.02 -1.69
N GLU A 99 -8.27 -18.24 -2.70
CA GLU A 99 -7.81 -16.85 -2.56
C GLU A 99 -8.90 -15.94 -1.99
N PHE A 100 -10.15 -16.13 -2.42
CA PHE A 100 -11.27 -15.37 -1.87
C PHE A 100 -11.45 -15.66 -0.38
N GLN A 101 -11.38 -16.93 0.00
CA GLN A 101 -11.48 -17.33 1.41
C GLN A 101 -10.27 -16.87 2.20
N LYS A 102 -9.06 -16.96 1.64
CA LYS A 102 -7.84 -16.53 2.32
C LYS A 102 -7.84 -15.04 2.62
N TYR A 103 -8.16 -14.21 1.63
CA TYR A 103 -7.97 -12.76 1.74
C TYR A 103 -9.25 -12.00 2.10
N PHE A 104 -10.42 -12.39 1.56
CA PHE A 104 -11.64 -11.59 1.64
C PHE A 104 -12.70 -12.11 2.63
N HIS A 105 -12.40 -13.16 3.42
CA HIS A 105 -13.34 -13.71 4.40
C HIS A 105 -13.73 -12.73 5.50
N LEU A 106 -12.85 -11.80 5.88
CA LEU A 106 -13.11 -10.77 6.90
C LEU A 106 -13.71 -9.47 6.33
N GLY A 107 -14.02 -9.43 5.02
CA GLY A 107 -14.52 -8.22 4.35
C GLY A 107 -13.48 -7.57 3.45
N GLY A 108 -13.61 -6.26 3.24
CA GLY A 108 -12.76 -5.51 2.30
C GLY A 108 -13.26 -5.56 0.85
N LEU A 109 -12.85 -4.55 0.06
CA LEU A 109 -13.16 -4.45 -1.37
C LEU A 109 -11.96 -4.72 -2.28
N TYR A 110 -10.74 -4.48 -1.79
CA TYR A 110 -9.53 -4.55 -2.60
C TYR A 110 -8.41 -5.31 -1.89
N LEU A 111 -7.63 -6.07 -2.66
CA LEU A 111 -6.37 -6.67 -2.25
C LEU A 111 -5.22 -5.86 -2.84
N PHE A 112 -4.52 -5.14 -1.97
CA PHE A 112 -3.32 -4.39 -2.25
C PHE A 112 -2.09 -5.28 -2.05
N SER A 113 -1.20 -5.35 -3.03
CA SER A 113 -0.02 -6.22 -2.95
C SER A 113 1.26 -5.47 -3.29
N PHE A 114 2.27 -5.51 -2.42
CA PHE A 114 3.60 -4.95 -2.70
C PHE A 114 4.62 -6.06 -2.88
N LEU A 115 5.52 -5.91 -3.85
CA LEU A 115 6.63 -6.83 -4.03
C LEU A 115 7.76 -6.43 -3.09
N ALA A 116 7.93 -7.20 -2.01
CA ALA A 116 8.96 -6.98 -1.02
C ALA A 116 10.23 -7.77 -1.35
N GLU A 117 11.38 -7.10 -1.23
CA GLU A 117 12.72 -7.67 -1.28
C GLU A 117 13.11 -8.17 0.11
N PHE A 118 13.44 -9.47 0.19
CA PHE A 118 14.02 -10.11 1.36
C PHE A 118 15.42 -10.63 1.03
N PHE A 119 16.18 -11.02 2.04
CA PHE A 119 17.59 -11.41 1.91
C PHE A 119 17.88 -12.45 0.81
N SER A 120 16.93 -13.36 0.56
CA SER A 120 17.09 -14.45 -0.41
C SER A 120 15.91 -14.62 -1.38
N SER A 121 14.90 -13.75 -1.33
CA SER A 121 13.66 -13.91 -2.09
C SER A 121 12.95 -12.59 -2.31
N LYS A 122 12.15 -12.53 -3.38
CA LYS A 122 11.09 -11.52 -3.55
C LYS A 122 9.77 -12.16 -3.20
N GLU A 123 9.00 -11.55 -2.31
CA GLU A 123 7.69 -12.07 -1.90
C GLU A 123 6.65 -10.96 -1.88
N TRP A 124 5.40 -11.32 -2.17
CA TRP A 124 4.29 -10.38 -2.10
C TRP A 124 3.81 -10.23 -0.67
N VAL A 125 3.75 -9.00 -0.19
CA VAL A 125 3.00 -8.63 1.01
C VAL A 125 1.61 -8.19 0.61
N TYR A 126 0.61 -8.49 1.44
CA TYR A 126 -0.80 -8.34 1.09
C TYR A 126 -1.56 -7.56 2.15
N ILE A 127 -2.35 -6.58 1.74
CA ILE A 127 -3.25 -5.80 2.60
C ILE A 127 -4.63 -5.81 1.94
N VAL A 128 -5.67 -6.15 2.69
CA VAL A 128 -7.06 -6.06 2.23
C VAL A 128 -7.72 -4.88 2.91
N ALA A 129 -8.29 -3.96 2.12
CA ALA A 129 -8.92 -2.74 2.59
C ALA A 129 -9.98 -2.25 1.60
N ASP A 130 -10.77 -1.26 2.00
CA ASP A 130 -11.81 -0.65 1.15
C ASP A 130 -11.26 0.47 0.27
N SER A 131 -10.11 1.05 0.63
CA SER A 131 -9.46 2.11 -0.14
C SER A 131 -7.97 2.21 0.20
N VAL A 132 -7.23 2.93 -0.66
CA VAL A 132 -5.90 3.45 -0.34
C VAL A 132 -5.83 4.93 -0.70
N GLU A 133 -5.29 5.72 0.22
CA GLU A 133 -4.96 7.13 0.05
C GLU A 133 -3.45 7.30 0.25
N TYR A 134 -2.86 8.35 -0.34
CA TYR A 134 -1.47 8.70 -0.07
C TYR A 134 -1.29 10.17 0.22
N LYS A 135 -0.24 10.49 0.97
CA LYS A 135 0.19 11.84 1.28
C LYS A 135 1.72 11.92 1.19
N MET A 136 2.22 12.94 0.50
CA MET A 136 3.64 13.28 0.54
C MET A 136 3.96 13.95 1.88
N ILE A 137 5.00 13.49 2.55
CA ILE A 137 5.54 14.10 3.76
C ILE A 137 6.67 15.06 3.34
N LYS A 138 6.70 16.24 3.97
CA LYS A 138 7.68 17.31 3.74
C LYS A 138 8.50 17.51 5.00
#